data_AF-A0AAU3HTU2-F1
#
_entry.id   AF-A0AAU3HTU2-F1
#
_cell.length_a   1.000
_cell.length_b   1.000
_cell.length_c   1.000
_cell.angle_alpha   90.00
_cell.angle_beta   90.00
_cell.angle_gamma   90.00
#
_symmetry.space_group_name_H-M   'P 1'
#
loop_
_entity.id
_entity.type
_entity.pdbx_description
1 polymer ?
#
loop_
_entity_poly.entity_id
_entity_poly.type
_entity_poly.pdbx_seq_one_letter_code
_entity_poly.pdbx_strand_id
1 'polypeptide(L)'
;MRRIDTTAGGYAPGVRGLLRAVVPLRPDPLGRHRSATAASAFGAVAVTPVPDDAALAVLLVHEVQHLKLDGLLDVCELVDRDDTRRLTVPWRADPRPVEGVLHGTYAHLAVADVWRRRPGPEAAAHHRRYRDWTLDALDALHGLGVLTAAGQRFTTRMRATLDGWS
;
A
#
# COMPACT_ATOMS: atom_id res chain seq x y z
N MET A 1 0.09 -0.89 21.41
CA MET A 1 -0.36 -1.44 20.11
C MET A 1 -0.23 -2.98 20.05
N ARG A 2 -0.75 -3.70 21.06
CA ARG A 2 -0.62 -5.18 21.19
C ARG A 2 -1.35 -5.96 20.08
N ARG A 3 -2.35 -5.36 19.43
CA ARG A 3 -3.25 -6.03 18.47
C ARG A 3 -2.70 -6.14 17.04
N ILE A 4 -1.74 -5.29 16.65
CA ILE A 4 -1.06 -5.45 15.34
C ILE A 4 -0.12 -6.64 15.35
N ASP A 5 0.52 -6.93 16.51
CA ASP A 5 1.43 -8.07 16.64
C ASP A 5 0.72 -9.40 16.32
N THR A 6 -0.56 -9.50 16.67
CA THR A 6 -1.37 -10.71 16.47
C THR A 6 -1.98 -10.82 15.07
N THR A 7 -2.25 -9.71 14.37
CA THR A 7 -2.97 -9.72 13.08
C THR A 7 -2.08 -9.41 11.87
N ALA A 8 -0.93 -8.77 12.09
CA ALA A 8 0.03 -8.33 11.08
C ALA A 8 1.45 -8.14 11.67
N GLY A 9 1.91 -9.09 12.49
CA GLY A 9 3.12 -8.93 13.31
C GLY A 9 4.40 -8.54 12.56
N GLY A 10 4.57 -9.00 11.32
CA GLY A 10 5.71 -8.60 10.45
C GLY A 10 5.77 -7.10 10.16
N TYR A 11 4.66 -6.38 10.31
CA TYR A 11 4.56 -4.93 10.08
C TYR A 11 4.57 -4.10 11.37
N ALA A 12 4.50 -4.74 12.54
CA ALA A 12 4.45 -4.05 13.82
C ALA A 12 5.59 -3.05 14.04
N PRO A 13 6.88 -3.34 13.69
CA PRO A 13 7.95 -2.37 13.84
C PRO A 13 7.73 -1.09 13.03
N GLY A 14 7.27 -1.22 11.78
CA GLY A 14 6.98 -0.07 10.92
C GLY A 14 5.83 0.77 11.46
N VAL A 15 4.75 0.12 11.90
CA VAL A 15 3.60 0.86 12.45
C VAL A 15 4.00 1.55 13.78
N ARG A 16 4.77 0.90 14.66
CA ARG A 16 5.24 1.54 15.91
C ARG A 16 6.22 2.68 15.66
N GLY A 17 7.07 2.56 14.66
CA GLY A 17 8.08 3.56 14.35
C GLY A 17 7.50 4.83 13.72
N LEU A 18 6.47 4.67 12.89
CA LEU A 18 5.97 5.75 12.04
C LEU A 18 4.62 6.33 12.48
N LEU A 19 3.72 5.53 13.05
CA LEU A 19 2.39 6.01 13.44
C LEU A 19 2.49 6.89 14.70
N ARG A 20 2.04 8.15 14.59
CA ARG A 20 1.98 9.13 15.67
C ARG A 20 0.55 9.47 16.07
N ALA A 21 -0.37 9.48 15.12
CA ALA A 21 -1.78 9.81 15.37
C ALA A 21 -2.71 9.00 14.47
N VAL A 22 -3.89 8.66 15.01
CA VAL A 22 -5.01 8.12 14.24
C VAL A 22 -6.14 9.15 14.27
N VAL A 23 -6.55 9.64 13.11
CA VAL A 23 -7.59 10.67 12.96
C VAL A 23 -8.88 10.00 12.49
N PRO A 24 -9.95 9.96 13.30
CA PRO A 24 -11.20 9.35 12.90
C PRO A 24 -11.87 10.17 11.78
N LEU A 25 -12.23 9.50 10.69
CA LEU A 25 -13.04 10.08 9.62
C LEU A 25 -14.52 9.76 9.83
N ARG A 26 -15.40 10.62 9.28
CA ARG A 26 -16.83 10.27 9.18
C ARG A 26 -17.01 9.05 8.27
N PRO A 27 -17.97 8.15 8.58
CA PRO A 27 -18.26 6.99 7.73
C PRO A 27 -18.53 7.40 6.27
N ASP A 28 -18.06 6.57 5.31
CA ASP A 28 -18.45 6.71 3.92
C ASP A 28 -19.93 6.35 3.76
N PRO A 29 -20.76 7.17 3.08
CA PRO A 29 -22.18 6.86 2.89
C PRO A 29 -22.46 5.54 2.16
N LEU A 30 -21.49 5.00 1.41
CA LEU A 30 -21.59 3.71 0.73
C LEU A 30 -20.96 2.56 1.55
N GLY A 31 -20.63 2.79 2.83
CA GLY A 31 -20.09 1.77 3.74
C GLY A 31 -18.65 1.35 3.45
N ARG A 32 -17.93 2.07 2.58
CA ARG A 32 -16.55 1.72 2.22
C ARG A 32 -15.57 2.09 3.33
N HIS A 33 -14.67 1.16 3.65
CA HIS A 33 -13.53 1.46 4.51
C HIS A 33 -12.55 2.34 3.76
N ARG A 34 -12.24 3.51 4.32
CA ARG A 34 -11.28 4.45 3.75
C ARG A 34 -10.25 4.83 4.78
N SER A 35 -9.02 4.96 4.32
CA SER A 35 -7.95 5.58 5.07
C SER A 35 -7.15 6.48 4.15
N ALA A 36 -6.39 7.39 4.76
CA ALA A 36 -5.47 8.25 4.04
C ALA A 36 -4.34 8.71 4.95
N THR A 37 -3.19 8.95 4.33
CA THR A 37 -2.03 9.66 4.86
C THR A 37 -1.76 10.86 3.97
N ALA A 38 -1.07 11.86 4.51
CA ALA A 38 -0.61 13.01 3.76
C ALA A 38 0.84 13.30 4.14
N ALA A 39 1.69 13.54 3.15
CA ALA A 39 3.09 13.87 3.38
C ALA A 39 3.27 15.09 4.32
N SER A 40 2.36 16.08 4.21
CA SER A 40 2.34 17.27 5.09
C SER A 40 2.00 16.98 6.56
N ALA A 41 1.54 15.77 6.87
CA ALA A 41 1.21 15.32 8.22
C ALA A 41 1.84 13.93 8.48
N PHE A 42 3.14 13.82 8.25
CA PHE A 42 3.87 12.56 8.39
C PHE A 42 3.62 11.88 9.74
N GLY A 43 3.21 10.61 9.69
CA GLY A 43 2.87 9.81 10.88
C GLY A 43 1.42 9.92 11.33
N ALA A 44 0.60 10.80 10.74
CA ALA A 44 -0.84 10.82 10.96
C ALA A 44 -1.57 9.96 9.92
N VAL A 45 -2.43 9.05 10.40
CA VAL A 45 -3.27 8.21 9.54
C VAL A 45 -4.74 8.53 9.83
N ALA A 46 -5.47 8.93 8.81
CA ALA A 46 -6.91 9.12 8.90
C ALA A 46 -7.63 7.81 8.56
N VAL A 47 -8.63 7.40 9.35
CA VAL A 47 -9.31 6.10 9.20
C VAL A 47 -10.81 6.24 9.46
N THR A 48 -11.65 5.68 8.59
CA THR A 48 -13.09 5.49 8.86
C THR A 48 -13.33 4.39 9.90
N PRO A 49 -14.45 4.38 10.64
CA PRO A 49 -14.81 3.24 11.47
C PRO A 49 -14.78 1.91 10.70
N VAL A 50 -14.26 0.87 11.37
CA VAL A 50 -14.10 -0.49 10.83
C VAL A 50 -14.70 -1.51 11.81
N PRO A 51 -15.17 -2.67 11.33
CA PRO A 51 -15.93 -3.61 12.14
C PRO A 51 -15.10 -4.31 13.22
N ASP A 52 -13.78 -4.46 13.01
CA ASP A 52 -12.90 -5.18 13.94
C ASP A 52 -11.44 -4.71 13.85
N ASP A 53 -10.62 -5.24 14.78
CA ASP A 53 -9.19 -4.94 14.86
C ASP A 53 -8.39 -5.46 13.66
N ALA A 54 -8.85 -6.52 13.00
CA ALA A 54 -8.15 -7.13 11.87
C ALA A 54 -8.30 -6.27 10.62
N ALA A 55 -9.46 -5.64 10.43
CA ALA A 55 -9.72 -4.63 9.42
C ALA A 55 -8.92 -3.35 9.68
N LEU A 56 -8.90 -2.87 10.94
CA LEU A 56 -8.08 -1.72 11.31
C LEU A 56 -6.58 -1.97 11.03
N ALA A 57 -6.09 -3.16 11.38
CA ALA A 57 -4.69 -3.51 11.15
C ALA A 57 -4.32 -3.49 9.66
N VAL A 58 -5.20 -3.97 8.76
CA VAL A 58 -4.96 -3.91 7.31
C VAL A 58 -4.86 -2.46 6.84
N LEU A 59 -5.74 -1.57 7.29
CA LEU A 59 -5.68 -0.14 6.95
C LEU A 59 -4.40 0.51 7.48
N LEU A 60 -4.04 0.28 8.75
CA LEU A 60 -2.81 0.85 9.30
C LEU A 60 -1.55 0.34 8.60
N VAL A 61 -1.51 -0.94 8.22
CA VAL A 61 -0.38 -1.50 7.44
C VAL A 61 -0.30 -0.85 6.06
N HIS A 62 -1.45 -0.67 5.39
CA HIS A 62 -1.53 0.00 4.09
C HIS A 62 -0.97 1.43 4.17
N GLU A 63 -1.49 2.22 5.11
CA GLU A 63 -1.13 3.64 5.24
C GLU A 63 0.31 3.84 5.70
N VAL A 64 0.83 2.95 6.54
CA VAL A 64 2.24 3.00 6.94
C VAL A 64 3.18 2.68 5.78
N GLN A 65 2.76 1.91 4.77
CA GLN A 65 3.57 1.78 3.56
C GLN A 65 3.64 3.10 2.77
N HIS A 66 2.55 3.88 2.71
CA HIS A 66 2.59 5.20 2.12
C HIS A 66 3.58 6.11 2.86
N LEU A 67 3.53 6.15 4.19
CA LEU A 67 4.49 6.92 4.99
C LEU A 67 5.94 6.51 4.75
N LYS A 68 6.21 5.20 4.66
CA LYS A 68 7.57 4.72 4.35
C LYS A 68 8.04 5.19 2.97
N LEU A 69 7.16 5.13 1.98
CA LEU A 69 7.49 5.52 0.62
C LEU A 69 7.63 7.04 0.50
N ASP A 70 6.78 7.82 1.15
CA ASP A 70 6.91 9.29 1.23
C ASP A 70 8.30 9.66 1.75
N GLY A 71 8.72 9.08 2.88
CA GLY A 71 10.06 9.34 3.44
C GLY A 71 11.22 8.88 2.56
N LEU A 72 11.01 7.89 1.68
CA LEU A 72 12.00 7.51 0.68
C LEU A 72 12.02 8.50 -0.50
N LEU A 73 10.86 8.92 -0.98
CA LEU A 73 10.71 9.85 -2.11
C LEU A 73 11.21 11.27 -1.77
N ASP A 74 11.27 11.62 -0.49
CA ASP A 74 11.92 12.84 -0.01
C ASP A 74 13.43 12.89 -0.33
N VAL A 75 14.09 11.73 -0.46
CA VAL A 75 15.54 11.63 -0.65
C VAL A 75 15.97 10.86 -1.89
N CYS A 76 15.03 10.18 -2.56
CA CYS A 76 15.31 9.32 -3.71
C CYS A 76 14.19 9.35 -4.73
N GLU A 77 14.48 9.86 -5.93
CA GLU A 77 13.54 9.85 -7.04
C GLU A 77 13.43 8.44 -7.63
N LEU A 78 12.23 7.86 -7.56
CA LEU A 78 11.94 6.53 -8.13
C LEU A 78 11.24 6.62 -9.48
N VAL A 79 10.60 7.75 -9.76
CA VAL A 79 9.91 8.05 -11.01
C VAL A 79 10.41 9.40 -11.51
N ASP A 80 10.38 9.61 -12.83
CA ASP A 80 10.54 10.94 -13.40
C ASP A 80 9.40 11.86 -12.89
N ARG A 81 9.77 12.93 -12.17
CA ARG A 81 8.82 13.87 -11.56
C ARG A 81 8.14 14.78 -12.57
N ASP A 82 8.77 14.99 -13.73
CA ASP A 82 8.21 15.81 -14.80
C ASP A 82 7.22 15.02 -15.67
N ASP A 83 7.10 13.70 -15.45
CA ASP A 83 6.18 12.87 -16.20
C ASP A 83 4.72 13.02 -15.72
N THR A 84 3.88 13.53 -16.61
CA THR A 84 2.46 13.78 -16.32
C THR A 84 1.52 12.67 -16.78
N ARG A 85 2.05 11.53 -17.28
CA ARG A 85 1.23 10.43 -17.78
C ARG A 85 0.47 9.77 -16.64
N ARG A 86 -0.64 9.14 -17.00
CA ARG A 86 -1.53 8.47 -16.07
C ARG A 86 -1.71 7.01 -16.47
N LEU A 87 -1.79 6.16 -15.47
CA LEU A 87 -1.99 4.73 -15.62
C LEU A 87 -3.33 4.34 -14.99
N THR A 88 -4.07 3.48 -15.70
CA THR A 88 -5.23 2.80 -15.14
C THR A 88 -4.75 1.65 -14.25
N VAL A 89 -5.39 1.48 -13.10
CA VAL A 89 -5.07 0.42 -12.13
C VAL A 89 -6.34 -0.33 -11.74
N PRO A 90 -6.26 -1.63 -11.42
CA PRO A 90 -7.46 -2.45 -11.24
C PRO A 90 -8.26 -2.15 -9.96
N TRP A 91 -7.71 -1.38 -9.02
CA TRP A 91 -8.37 -1.01 -7.76
C TRP A 91 -9.04 0.38 -7.77
N ARG A 92 -8.95 1.13 -8.87
CA ARG A 92 -9.56 2.46 -8.99
C ARG A 92 -9.95 2.74 -10.42
N ALA A 93 -11.15 3.30 -10.62
CA ALA A 93 -11.67 3.62 -11.95
C ALA A 93 -10.89 4.75 -12.65
N ASP A 94 -10.55 5.83 -11.93
CA ASP A 94 -9.83 6.95 -12.53
C ASP A 94 -8.33 6.66 -12.72
N PRO A 95 -7.74 7.03 -13.87
CA PRO A 95 -6.30 6.97 -14.09
C PRO A 95 -5.52 7.81 -13.07
N ARG A 96 -4.44 7.23 -12.54
CA ARG A 96 -3.62 7.84 -11.49
C ARG A 96 -2.28 8.32 -12.06
N PRO A 97 -1.69 9.41 -11.53
CA PRO A 97 -0.29 9.74 -11.79
C PRO A 97 0.61 8.56 -11.44
N VAL A 98 1.76 8.46 -12.12
CA VAL A 98 2.72 7.34 -11.95
C VAL A 98 3.13 7.16 -10.49
N GLU A 99 3.51 8.23 -9.79
CA GLU A 99 3.85 8.19 -8.36
C GLU A 99 2.69 7.65 -7.52
N GLY A 100 1.46 8.08 -7.84
CA GLY A 100 0.25 7.58 -7.19
C GLY A 100 -0.02 6.10 -7.44
N VAL A 101 0.43 5.54 -8.59
CA VAL A 101 0.42 4.09 -8.84
C VAL A 101 1.49 3.41 -8.01
N LEU A 102 2.73 3.92 -7.99
CA LEU A 102 3.82 3.38 -7.18
C LEU A 102 3.44 3.27 -5.69
N HIS A 103 2.81 4.32 -5.14
CA HIS A 103 2.23 4.31 -3.79
C HIS A 103 1.25 3.16 -3.58
N GLY A 104 0.25 3.04 -4.47
CA GLY A 104 -0.76 1.99 -4.38
C GLY A 104 -0.15 0.60 -4.47
N THR A 105 0.78 0.39 -5.41
CA THR A 105 1.49 -0.87 -5.61
C THR A 105 2.30 -1.27 -4.36
N TYR A 106 3.02 -0.33 -3.74
CA TYR A 106 3.81 -0.61 -2.53
C TYR A 106 2.93 -0.94 -1.32
N ALA A 107 1.81 -0.22 -1.14
CA ALA A 107 0.86 -0.51 -0.07
C ALA A 107 0.12 -1.86 -0.29
N HIS A 108 -0.29 -2.16 -1.53
CA HIS A 108 -0.97 -3.41 -1.85
C HIS A 108 -0.07 -4.64 -1.74
N LEU A 109 1.24 -4.51 -1.99
CA LEU A 109 2.20 -5.57 -1.70
C LEU A 109 2.11 -5.99 -0.22
N ALA A 110 2.11 -5.02 0.70
CA ALA A 110 2.01 -5.33 2.13
C ALA A 110 0.65 -5.94 2.51
N VAL A 111 -0.44 -5.42 1.95
CA VAL A 111 -1.78 -5.97 2.16
C VAL A 111 -1.87 -7.41 1.66
N ALA A 112 -1.31 -7.71 0.49
CA ALA A 112 -1.26 -9.07 -0.05
C ALA A 112 -0.52 -10.02 0.90
N ASP A 113 0.60 -9.61 1.49
CA ASP A 113 1.35 -10.42 2.47
C ASP A 113 0.58 -10.62 3.79
N VAL A 114 -0.13 -9.60 4.27
CA VAL A 114 -0.99 -9.74 5.47
C VAL A 114 -2.06 -10.81 5.23
N TRP A 115 -2.74 -10.77 4.08
CA TRP A 115 -3.76 -11.76 3.75
C TRP A 115 -3.18 -13.14 3.48
N ARG A 116 -1.99 -13.23 2.88
CA ARG A 116 -1.28 -14.49 2.63
C ARG A 116 -1.05 -15.31 3.90
N ARG A 117 -0.84 -14.63 5.02
CA ARG A 117 -0.54 -15.24 6.33
C ARG A 117 -1.78 -15.61 7.13
N ARG A 118 -2.98 -15.28 6.64
CA ARG A 118 -4.25 -15.58 7.31
C ARG A 118 -4.86 -16.87 6.73
N PRO A 119 -5.43 -17.75 7.56
CA PRO A 119 -6.08 -18.96 7.07
C PRO A 119 -7.48 -18.67 6.50
N GLY A 120 -7.97 -19.59 5.67
CA GLY A 120 -9.36 -19.61 5.22
C GLY A 120 -9.57 -19.09 3.79
N PRO A 121 -10.72 -19.45 3.17
CA PRO A 121 -10.99 -19.17 1.76
C PRO A 121 -11.12 -17.67 1.46
N GLU A 122 -11.67 -16.89 2.38
CA GLU A 122 -11.80 -15.44 2.25
C GLU A 122 -10.41 -14.77 2.21
N ALA A 123 -9.54 -15.11 3.16
CA ALA A 123 -8.17 -14.61 3.18
C ALA A 123 -7.40 -14.97 1.91
N ALA A 124 -7.55 -16.22 1.42
CA ALA A 124 -6.95 -16.65 0.17
C ALA A 124 -7.46 -15.86 -1.05
N ALA A 125 -8.76 -15.54 -1.10
CA ALA A 125 -9.34 -14.71 -2.15
C ALA A 125 -8.80 -13.27 -2.10
N HIS A 126 -8.71 -12.69 -0.91
CA HIS A 126 -8.11 -11.36 -0.71
C HIS A 126 -6.63 -11.36 -1.12
N HIS A 127 -5.86 -12.36 -0.71
CA HIS A 127 -4.46 -12.50 -1.10
C HIS A 127 -4.29 -12.51 -2.61
N ARG A 128 -5.02 -13.40 -3.33
CA ARG A 128 -4.97 -13.47 -4.80
C ARG A 128 -5.29 -12.13 -5.43
N ARG A 129 -6.41 -11.51 -5.05
CA ARG A 129 -6.82 -10.20 -5.58
C ARG A 129 -5.74 -9.13 -5.43
N TYR A 130 -5.20 -8.94 -4.22
CA TYR A 130 -4.18 -7.92 -3.99
C TYR A 130 -2.84 -8.27 -4.65
N ARG A 131 -2.48 -9.56 -4.71
CA ARG A 131 -1.29 -10.03 -5.43
C ARG A 131 -1.40 -9.69 -6.92
N ASP A 132 -2.50 -10.06 -7.56
CA ASP A 132 -2.73 -9.86 -8.99
C ASP A 132 -2.78 -8.37 -9.34
N TRP A 133 -3.51 -7.57 -8.54
CA TRP A 133 -3.48 -6.12 -8.65
C TRP A 133 -2.06 -5.55 -8.60
N THR A 134 -1.24 -6.03 -7.65
CA THR A 134 0.13 -5.54 -7.49
C THR A 134 1.00 -5.93 -8.68
N LEU A 135 0.85 -7.15 -9.22
CA LEU A 135 1.56 -7.61 -10.41
C LEU A 135 1.19 -6.78 -11.65
N ASP A 136 -0.10 -6.58 -11.91
CA ASP A 136 -0.59 -5.80 -13.05
C ASP A 136 -0.05 -4.37 -13.02
N ALA A 137 -0.04 -3.74 -11.85
CA ALA A 137 0.47 -2.39 -11.70
C ALA A 137 2.00 -2.32 -11.83
N LEU A 138 2.73 -3.36 -11.38
CA LEU A 138 4.16 -3.47 -11.65
C LEU A 138 4.43 -3.60 -13.15
N ASP A 139 3.66 -4.40 -13.88
CA ASP A 139 3.81 -4.52 -15.34
C ASP A 139 3.54 -3.20 -16.06
N ALA A 140 2.49 -2.48 -15.65
CA ALA A 140 2.19 -1.15 -16.17
C ALA A 140 3.33 -0.14 -15.90
N LEU A 141 3.91 -0.14 -14.69
CA LEU A 141 5.02 0.75 -14.33
C LEU A 141 6.29 0.44 -15.15
N HIS A 142 6.65 -0.83 -15.31
CA HIS A 142 7.82 -1.23 -16.11
C HIS A 142 7.63 -0.92 -17.60
N GLY A 143 6.41 -1.12 -18.13
CA GLY A 143 6.09 -0.86 -19.54
C GLY A 143 6.10 0.63 -19.92
N LEU A 144 5.90 1.54 -18.96
CA LEU A 144 5.81 2.97 -19.24
C LEU A 144 7.19 3.64 -19.45
N GLY A 145 8.27 3.03 -18.94
CA GLY A 145 9.65 3.51 -19.11
C GLY A 145 10.01 4.76 -18.30
N VAL A 146 9.24 5.09 -17.26
CA VAL A 146 9.36 6.32 -16.44
C VAL A 146 10.12 6.12 -15.12
N LEU A 147 10.47 4.88 -14.80
CA LEU A 147 11.18 4.56 -13.58
C LEU A 147 12.64 4.97 -13.72
N THR A 148 13.16 5.68 -12.72
CA THR A 148 14.61 5.93 -12.61
C THR A 148 15.36 4.61 -12.40
N ALA A 149 16.70 4.62 -12.48
CA ALA A 149 17.48 3.43 -12.14
C ALA A 149 17.20 2.91 -10.71
N ALA A 150 16.92 3.81 -9.76
CA ALA A 150 16.50 3.43 -8.41
C ALA A 150 15.08 2.86 -8.38
N GLY A 151 14.15 3.48 -9.11
CA GLY A 151 12.78 2.98 -9.29
C GLY A 151 12.74 1.57 -9.84
N GLN A 152 13.49 1.30 -10.92
CA GLN A 152 13.58 -0.03 -11.54
C GLN A 152 14.06 -1.08 -10.54
N ARG A 153 15.09 -0.78 -9.76
CA ARG A 153 15.58 -1.70 -8.72
C ARG A 153 14.53 -1.93 -7.64
N PHE A 154 13.84 -0.88 -7.21
CA PHE A 154 12.81 -0.94 -6.18
C PHE A 154 11.62 -1.81 -6.63
N THR A 155 11.05 -1.55 -7.82
CA THR A 155 9.92 -2.30 -8.38
C THR A 155 10.30 -3.74 -8.73
N THR A 156 11.54 -3.98 -9.18
CA THR A 156 12.05 -5.34 -9.40
C THR A 156 12.09 -6.15 -8.10
N ARG A 157 12.49 -5.54 -6.98
CA ARG A 157 12.49 -6.23 -5.67
C ARG A 157 11.07 -6.49 -5.16
N MET A 158 10.12 -5.60 -5.45
CA MET A 158 8.70 -5.84 -5.17
C MET A 158 8.18 -7.04 -5.96
N ARG A 159 8.48 -7.12 -7.27
CA ARG A 159 8.15 -8.27 -8.12
C ARG A 159 8.76 -9.56 -7.60
N ALA A 160 10.07 -9.56 -7.31
CA ALA A 160 10.76 -10.73 -6.77
C ALA A 160 10.16 -11.22 -5.44
N THR A 161 9.62 -10.30 -4.61
CA THR A 161 8.91 -10.67 -3.39
C THR A 161 7.62 -11.43 -3.70
N LEU A 162 6.83 -10.96 -4.67
CA LEU A 162 5.58 -11.62 -5.11
C LEU A 162 5.84 -12.99 -5.76
N ASP A 163 6.92 -13.09 -6.53
CA ASP A 163 7.32 -14.32 -7.21
C ASP A 163 7.76 -15.38 -6.19
N GLY A 164 8.42 -14.97 -5.10
CA GLY A 164 8.79 -15.86 -4.00
C GLY A 164 7.63 -16.32 -3.10
N TRP A 165 6.38 -15.95 -3.40
CA TRP A 165 5.18 -16.46 -2.73
C TRP A 165 4.53 -17.63 -3.48
N SER A 166 5.16 -18.09 -4.56
CA SER A 166 4.77 -19.30 -5.28
C SER A 166 4.98 -20.58 -4.47
#